data_AF-A0A7M7IL78-F1
#
_entry.id   AF-A0A7M7IL78-F1
#
_cell.length_a   1.000
_cell.length_b   1.000
_cell.length_c   1.000
_cell.angle_alpha   90.00
_cell.angle_beta   90.00
_cell.angle_gamma   90.00
#
_symmetry.space_group_name_H-M   'P 1'
#
loop_
_entity.id
_entity.type
_entity.pdbx_description
1 polymer ?
#
loop_
_entity_poly.entity_id
_entity_poly.type
_entity_poly.pdbx_seq_one_letter_code
_entity_poly.pdbx_strand_id
1 'polypeptide(L)'
;MSDYMVHAAFGITERQFKQFFADSLYKHSWFIWPLLMKPKSRGEILLKSDDMSVYPRIIGNYFDDPDDVRIAVKGIRLAIEVSKTQAMQKYGSKLMEKPVPGCEDHEHDSDDYWECALKTYTITLCHHSDTCKMGRKDDKTVVVDTRLKVLGINNLRVVDDSHRRKRR
;
A
#
# COMPACT_ATOMS: atom_id res chain seq x y z
N MET A 1 3.81 -3.02 20.51
CA MET A 1 4.12 -4.22 19.70
C MET A 1 5.55 -4.62 20.02
N SER A 2 5.75 -5.56 20.95
CA SER A 2 7.09 -6.04 21.36
C SER A 2 7.35 -7.47 20.88
N ASP A 3 6.87 -7.80 19.69
CA ASP A 3 7.18 -9.09 19.08
C ASP A 3 8.17 -8.84 17.94
N TYR A 4 9.36 -9.42 18.11
CA TYR A 4 10.46 -9.39 17.15
C TYR A 4 10.02 -9.89 15.76
N MET A 5 8.93 -10.63 15.61
CA MET A 5 8.50 -11.11 14.28
C MET A 5 7.63 -10.13 13.48
N VAL A 6 7.11 -9.07 14.11
CA VAL A 6 6.15 -8.15 13.45
C VAL A 6 6.78 -7.38 12.29
N HIS A 7 8.06 -7.02 12.37
CA HIS A 7 8.74 -6.28 11.30
C HIS A 7 8.89 -7.11 10.02
N ALA A 8 9.11 -8.43 10.15
CA ALA A 8 9.26 -9.34 9.01
C ALA A 8 7.95 -9.48 8.22
N ALA A 9 6.80 -9.50 8.90
CA ALA A 9 5.49 -9.55 8.25
C ALA A 9 5.22 -8.32 7.36
N PHE A 10 5.94 -7.22 7.60
CA PHE A 10 5.84 -5.96 6.86
C PHE A 10 6.96 -5.76 5.84
N GLY A 11 7.80 -6.77 5.61
CA GLY A 11 8.93 -6.67 4.68
C GLY A 11 10.02 -5.71 5.16
N ILE A 12 9.97 -5.28 6.43
CA ILE A 12 10.99 -4.44 7.04
C ILE A 12 12.14 -5.35 7.44
N THR A 13 13.35 -5.03 7.01
CA THR A 13 14.55 -5.79 7.40
C THR A 13 14.90 -5.57 8.86
N GLU A 14 15.58 -6.53 9.50
CA GLU A 14 16.03 -6.39 10.88
C GLU A 14 16.91 -5.14 11.08
N ARG A 15 17.74 -4.82 10.08
CA ARG A 15 18.56 -3.60 10.06
C ARG A 15 17.70 -2.34 10.09
N GLN A 16 16.72 -2.22 9.19
CA GLN A 16 15.80 -1.08 9.16
C GLN A 16 15.00 -0.99 10.46
N PHE A 17 14.58 -2.13 11.00
CA PHE A 17 13.85 -2.18 12.27
C PHE A 17 14.68 -1.64 13.43
N LYS A 18 15.91 -2.15 13.60
CA LYS A 18 16.82 -1.68 14.64
C LYS A 18 17.20 -0.20 14.45
N GLN A 19 17.43 0.21 13.21
CA GLN A 19 17.82 1.58 12.92
C GLN A 19 16.69 2.57 13.18
N PHE A 20 15.43 2.25 12.87
CA PHE A 20 14.34 3.24 12.95
C PHE A 20 13.44 3.04 14.18
N PHE A 21 13.06 1.81 14.51
CA PHE A 21 12.04 1.52 15.52
C PHE A 21 12.58 1.16 16.91
N ALA A 22 13.86 0.80 17.04
CA ALA A 22 14.42 0.31 18.31
C ALA A 22 14.24 1.30 19.48
N ASP A 23 14.43 2.60 19.22
CA ASP A 23 14.34 3.64 20.26
C ASP A 23 12.90 3.85 20.77
N SER A 24 11.91 3.37 20.00
CA SER A 24 10.49 3.41 20.34
C SER A 24 10.02 2.12 21.02
N LEU A 25 10.87 1.09 21.07
CA LEU A 25 10.54 -0.13 21.80
C LEU A 25 10.35 0.21 23.27
N TYR A 26 9.30 -0.38 23.86
CA TYR A 26 8.92 -0.18 25.26
C TYR A 26 8.48 1.25 25.62
N LYS A 27 8.27 2.13 24.63
CA LYS A 27 7.64 3.45 24.82
C LYS A 27 6.20 3.43 24.32
N HIS A 28 5.33 4.18 24.99
CA HIS A 28 3.98 4.42 24.48
C HIS A 28 4.08 5.19 23.16
N SER A 29 3.58 4.55 22.09
CA SER A 29 3.62 5.07 20.74
C SER A 29 2.27 4.85 20.09
N TRP A 30 1.91 5.72 19.16
CA TRP A 30 0.71 5.60 18.35
C TRP A 30 1.08 5.93 16.91
N PHE A 31 0.26 5.47 15.96
CA PHE A 31 0.45 5.77 14.55
C PHE A 31 -0.92 5.89 13.89
N ILE A 32 -0.96 6.66 12.80
CA ILE A 32 -2.07 6.66 11.85
C ILE A 32 -1.54 6.04 10.57
N TRP A 33 -2.33 5.15 9.97
CA TRP A 33 -2.02 4.59 8.66
C TRP A 33 -2.89 5.26 7.59
N PRO A 34 -2.34 6.19 6.79
CA PRO A 34 -3.06 6.69 5.63
C PRO A 34 -3.24 5.55 4.62
N LEU A 35 -4.49 5.26 4.25
CA LEU A 35 -4.83 4.24 3.26
C LEU A 35 -5.32 4.90 1.97
N LEU A 36 -4.66 4.58 0.86
CA LEU A 36 -5.08 5.04 -0.46
C LEU A 36 -6.22 4.16 -0.98
N MET A 37 -7.45 4.65 -0.85
CA MET A 37 -8.66 3.85 -1.14
C MET A 37 -8.98 3.67 -2.62
N LYS A 38 -8.46 4.55 -3.48
CA LYS A 38 -8.70 4.56 -4.92
C LYS A 38 -7.40 4.84 -5.68
N PRO A 39 -6.40 3.93 -5.62
CA PRO A 39 -5.15 4.14 -6.31
C PRO A 39 -5.39 4.23 -7.83
N LYS A 40 -4.64 5.08 -8.50
CA LYS A 40 -4.58 5.15 -9.96
C LYS A 40 -3.59 4.16 -10.54
N SER A 41 -2.49 3.91 -9.85
CA SER A 41 -1.47 2.92 -10.20
C SER A 41 -2.09 1.54 -10.45
N ARG A 42 -1.56 0.80 -11.42
CA ARG A 42 -2.05 -0.53 -11.81
C ARG A 42 -0.89 -1.52 -11.85
N GLY A 43 -1.11 -2.65 -11.19
CA GLY A 43 -0.23 -3.79 -11.25
C GLY A 43 -0.72 -4.86 -12.23
N GLU A 44 0.04 -5.94 -12.30
CA GLU A 44 -0.27 -7.13 -13.09
C GLU A 44 0.19 -8.40 -12.37
N ILE A 45 -0.45 -9.52 -12.71
CA ILE A 45 -0.06 -10.85 -12.27
C ILE A 45 0.30 -11.65 -13.52
N LEU A 46 1.52 -12.15 -13.58
CA LEU A 46 2.06 -12.88 -14.72
C LEU A 46 2.45 -14.30 -14.32
N LEU A 47 2.19 -15.26 -15.20
CA LEU A 47 2.74 -16.61 -15.07
C LEU A 47 4.27 -16.56 -15.22
N LYS A 48 4.99 -17.26 -14.33
CA LYS A 48 6.45 -17.42 -14.45
C LYS A 48 6.83 -18.69 -15.20
N SER A 49 5.96 -19.69 -15.17
CA SER A 49 6.15 -21.02 -15.74
C SER A 49 4.77 -21.61 -16.03
N ASP A 50 4.76 -22.65 -16.87
CA ASP A 50 3.65 -23.57 -17.11
C ASP A 50 3.44 -24.58 -15.96
N ASP A 51 4.40 -24.73 -15.04
CA ASP A 51 4.25 -25.52 -13.81
C ASP A 51 3.37 -24.79 -12.79
N MET A 52 2.23 -25.40 -12.45
CA MET A 52 1.26 -24.88 -11.48
C MET A 52 1.79 -24.81 -10.05
N SER A 53 2.89 -25.49 -9.71
CA SER A 53 3.54 -25.41 -8.40
C SER A 53 4.33 -24.11 -8.21
N VAL A 54 4.63 -23.41 -9.30
CA VAL A 54 5.42 -22.17 -9.29
C VAL A 54 4.52 -20.97 -9.06
N TYR A 55 4.76 -20.23 -7.97
CA TYR A 55 4.02 -19.00 -7.68
C TYR A 55 4.15 -17.95 -8.79
N PRO A 56 3.07 -17.22 -9.11
CA PRO A 56 3.09 -16.21 -10.16
C PRO A 56 3.99 -15.03 -9.79
N ARG A 57 4.34 -14.21 -10.79
CA ARG A 57 4.98 -12.92 -10.58
C ARG A 57 3.88 -11.89 -10.31
N ILE A 58 3.91 -11.29 -9.13
CA ILE A 58 3.01 -10.21 -8.75
C ILE A 58 3.76 -8.89 -8.84
N ILE A 59 3.30 -8.00 -9.70
CA ILE A 59 3.90 -6.67 -9.93
C ILE A 59 2.87 -5.65 -9.45
N GLY A 60 3.12 -4.99 -8.32
CA GLY A 60 2.15 -4.05 -7.74
C GLY A 60 2.15 -2.65 -8.37
N ASN A 61 3.30 -2.20 -8.88
CA ASN A 61 3.52 -0.82 -9.36
C ASN A 61 3.02 0.24 -8.36
N TYR A 62 3.25 0.02 -7.07
CA TYR A 62 2.83 0.99 -6.05
C TYR A 62 3.49 2.33 -6.30
N PHE A 63 2.69 3.41 -6.31
CA PHE A 63 3.13 4.78 -6.54
C PHE A 63 3.75 5.07 -7.91
N ASP A 64 3.40 4.28 -8.92
CA ASP A 64 3.77 4.55 -10.31
C ASP A 64 3.06 5.80 -10.85
N ASP A 65 1.80 6.03 -10.43
CA ASP A 65 1.08 7.27 -10.74
C ASP A 65 1.44 8.36 -9.69
N PRO A 66 1.95 9.53 -10.12
CA PRO A 66 2.35 10.60 -9.19
C PRO A 66 1.18 11.18 -8.38
N ASP A 67 -0.07 11.05 -8.84
CA ASP A 67 -1.23 11.47 -8.05
C ASP A 67 -1.42 10.59 -6.80
N ASP A 68 -1.04 9.31 -6.86
CA ASP A 68 -1.11 8.41 -5.71
C ASP A 68 -0.13 8.86 -4.62
N VAL A 69 1.10 9.24 -4.99
CA VAL A 69 2.10 9.84 -4.09
C VAL A 69 1.55 11.14 -3.50
N ARG A 70 1.07 12.05 -4.34
CA ARG A 70 0.56 13.36 -3.91
C ARG A 70 -0.60 13.22 -2.91
N ILE A 71 -1.51 12.27 -3.11
CA ILE A 71 -2.62 12.01 -2.18
C ILE A 71 -2.11 11.37 -0.89
N ALA A 72 -1.18 10.43 -0.97
CA ALA A 72 -0.59 9.79 0.20
C ALA A 72 0.15 10.79 1.09
N VAL A 73 0.97 11.70 0.52
CA VAL A 73 1.64 12.78 1.25
C VAL A 73 0.61 13.68 1.94
N LYS A 74 -0.48 14.06 1.26
CA LYS A 74 -1.59 14.80 1.91
C LYS A 74 -2.19 14.05 3.10
N GLY A 75 -2.32 12.73 3.01
CA GLY A 75 -2.76 11.88 4.12
C GLY A 75 -1.80 11.90 5.31
N ILE A 76 -0.49 11.89 5.05
CA ILE A 76 0.54 12.05 6.08
C ILE A 76 0.45 13.43 6.75
N ARG A 77 0.33 14.50 5.97
CA ARG A 77 0.15 15.86 6.50
C ARG A 77 -1.06 15.95 7.42
N LEU A 78 -2.18 15.35 7.05
CA LEU A 78 -3.36 15.28 7.91
C LEU A 78 -3.10 14.51 9.21
N ALA A 79 -2.39 13.38 9.15
CA ALA A 79 -2.01 12.64 10.35
C ALA A 79 -1.10 13.45 11.29
N ILE A 80 -0.18 14.24 10.73
CA ILE A 80 0.65 15.18 11.49
C ILE A 80 -0.23 16.26 12.14
N GLU A 81 -1.21 16.82 11.45
CA GLU A 81 -2.12 17.79 12.06
C GLU A 81 -2.97 17.18 13.18
N VAL A 82 -3.41 15.91 13.04
CA VAL A 82 -4.06 15.17 14.13
C VAL A 82 -3.14 15.08 15.35
N SER A 83 -1.84 14.81 15.15
CA SER A 83 -0.85 14.74 16.23
C SER A 83 -0.73 16.04 17.03
N LYS A 84 -1.01 17.20 16.40
CA LYS A 84 -0.91 18.55 16.97
C LYS A 84 -2.20 19.01 17.68
N THR A 85 -3.30 18.27 17.56
CA THR A 85 -4.56 18.62 18.24
C THR A 85 -4.41 18.62 19.76
N GLN A 86 -5.20 19.45 20.46
CA GLN A 86 -5.15 19.55 21.93
C GLN A 86 -5.36 18.19 22.62
N ALA A 87 -6.25 17.34 22.07
CA ALA A 87 -6.52 16.01 22.59
C ALA A 87 -5.27 15.12 22.56
N MET A 88 -4.50 15.16 21.47
CA MET A 88 -3.27 14.38 21.33
C MET A 88 -2.11 15.00 22.11
N GLN A 89 -2.00 16.33 22.12
CA GLN A 89 -0.98 17.06 22.87
C GLN A 89 -1.07 16.85 24.39
N LYS A 90 -2.28 16.59 24.92
CA LYS A 90 -2.46 16.17 26.34
C LYS A 90 -1.61 14.94 26.71
N TYR A 91 -1.28 14.09 25.74
CA TYR A 91 -0.46 12.88 25.92
C TYR A 91 1.00 13.05 25.46
N GLY A 92 1.45 14.28 25.19
CA GLY A 92 2.82 14.54 24.72
C GLY A 92 3.08 14.01 23.31
N SER A 93 2.04 13.94 22.48
CA SER A 93 2.12 13.50 21.09
C SER A 93 3.15 14.31 20.31
N LYS A 94 4.11 13.61 19.71
CA LYS A 94 5.14 14.21 18.86
C LYS A 94 5.49 13.30 17.69
N LEU A 95 5.89 13.92 16.59
CA LEU A 95 6.42 13.21 15.44
C LEU A 95 7.76 12.56 15.81
N MET A 96 8.07 11.42 15.21
CA MET A 96 9.38 10.79 15.35
C MET A 96 10.43 11.67 14.67
N GLU A 97 11.44 12.10 15.43
CA GLU A 97 12.52 12.97 14.93
C GLU A 97 13.61 12.21 14.17
N LYS A 98 13.65 10.89 14.35
CA LYS A 98 14.62 10.04 13.65
C LYS A 98 14.23 9.99 12.17
N PRO A 99 15.15 10.27 11.23
CA PRO A 99 14.85 10.18 9.81
C PRO A 99 14.64 8.72 9.38
N VAL A 100 13.77 8.52 8.39
CA VAL A 100 13.59 7.24 7.74
C VAL A 100 14.91 6.82 7.06
N PRO A 101 15.43 5.61 7.32
CA PRO A 101 16.63 5.10 6.66
C PRO A 101 16.52 5.13 5.14
N GLY A 102 17.49 5.77 4.47
CA GLY A 102 17.51 6.00 3.03
C GLY A 102 16.89 7.33 2.58
N CYS A 103 16.36 8.13 3.51
CA CYS A 103 15.76 9.44 3.24
C CYS A 103 16.46 10.58 3.98
N GLU A 104 17.68 10.35 4.48
CA GLU A 104 18.45 11.32 5.28
C GLU A 104 18.88 12.57 4.49
N ASP A 105 18.98 12.46 3.16
CA ASP A 105 19.40 13.56 2.28
C ASP A 105 18.27 14.59 2.02
N HIS A 106 17.04 14.29 2.44
CA HIS A 106 15.90 15.19 2.33
C HIS A 106 15.72 16.01 3.60
N GLU A 107 15.29 17.27 3.46
CA GLU A 107 14.92 18.10 4.61
C GLU A 107 13.80 17.42 5.41
N HIS A 108 14.02 17.25 6.72
CA HIS A 108 13.05 16.57 7.59
C HIS A 108 11.69 17.28 7.56
N ASP A 109 10.62 16.50 7.46
CA ASP A 109 9.24 16.98 7.32
C ASP A 109 8.96 17.80 6.04
N SER A 110 9.80 17.71 5.01
CA SER A 110 9.49 18.19 3.65
C SER A 110 8.61 17.19 2.87
N ASP A 111 7.98 17.64 1.78
CA ASP A 111 7.19 16.74 0.92
C ASP A 111 8.08 15.68 0.23
N ASP A 112 9.31 16.05 -0.15
CA ASP A 112 10.29 15.12 -0.74
C ASP A 112 10.71 14.03 0.27
N TYR A 113 10.91 14.41 1.53
CA TYR A 113 11.17 13.46 2.62
C TYR A 113 10.01 12.46 2.76
N TRP A 114 8.76 12.95 2.74
CA TRP A 114 7.59 12.08 2.87
C TRP A 114 7.36 11.19 1.64
N GLU A 115 7.68 11.67 0.43
CA GLU A 115 7.67 10.85 -0.78
C GLU A 115 8.71 9.72 -0.67
N CYS A 116 9.94 10.02 -0.25
CA CYS A 116 10.96 9.00 0.00
C CYS A 116 10.50 7.99 1.05
N ALA A 117 9.96 8.46 2.17
CA ALA A 117 9.46 7.61 3.25
C ALA A 117 8.33 6.67 2.79
N LEU A 118 7.41 7.17 1.95
CA LEU A 118 6.34 6.37 1.35
C LEU A 118 6.90 5.22 0.51
N LYS A 119 7.90 5.48 -0.33
CA LYS A 119 8.51 4.45 -1.18
C LYS A 119 9.30 3.42 -0.38
N THR A 120 9.82 3.80 0.79
CA THR A 120 10.63 2.92 1.66
C THR A 120 9.80 2.04 2.60
N TYR A 121 8.72 2.56 3.20
CA TYR A 121 7.99 1.88 4.28
C TYR A 121 6.52 1.57 3.99
N THR A 122 6.06 1.76 2.76
CA THR A 122 4.71 1.31 2.38
C THR A 122 4.61 -0.21 2.41
N ILE A 123 3.50 -0.69 2.94
CA ILE A 123 3.07 -2.08 2.81
C ILE A 123 1.74 -2.16 2.10
N THR A 124 1.37 -3.37 1.72
CA THR A 124 0.02 -3.70 1.27
C THR A 124 -0.81 -4.30 2.40
N LEU A 125 -2.11 -3.96 2.45
CA LEU A 125 -3.09 -4.64 3.31
C LEU A 125 -3.69 -5.89 2.65
N CYS A 126 -3.08 -6.39 1.57
CA CYS A 126 -3.49 -7.61 0.87
C CYS A 126 -4.93 -7.62 0.30
N HIS A 127 -5.45 -6.45 -0.07
CA HIS A 127 -6.76 -6.30 -0.75
C HIS A 127 -6.61 -6.29 -2.28
N HIS A 128 -5.85 -7.23 -2.84
CA HIS A 128 -5.64 -7.34 -4.28
C HIS A 128 -6.94 -7.72 -4.99
N SER A 129 -7.28 -7.00 -6.06
CA SER A 129 -8.52 -7.18 -6.81
C SER A 129 -8.35 -6.72 -8.26
N ASP A 130 -9.42 -6.85 -9.07
CA ASP A 130 -9.52 -6.33 -10.44
C ASP A 130 -8.67 -7.03 -11.54
N THR A 131 -8.03 -8.18 -11.26
CA THR A 131 -7.24 -8.93 -12.27
C THR A 131 -8.09 -9.62 -13.34
N CYS A 132 -9.37 -9.91 -13.07
CA CYS A 132 -10.36 -10.37 -14.03
C CYS A 132 -11.51 -9.36 -14.16
N LYS A 133 -11.17 -8.10 -14.48
CA LYS A 133 -12.08 -6.95 -14.53
C LYS A 133 -13.46 -7.29 -15.13
N MET A 134 -14.51 -6.97 -14.38
CA MET A 134 -15.90 -7.04 -14.84
C MET A 134 -16.31 -5.74 -15.55
N GLY A 135 -16.91 -5.85 -16.74
CA GLY A 135 -17.35 -4.67 -17.47
C GLY A 135 -18.13 -4.96 -18.74
N ARG A 136 -18.16 -3.95 -19.61
CA ARG A 136 -18.85 -4.01 -20.91
C ARG A 136 -17.92 -4.65 -21.96
N LYS A 137 -18.51 -5.32 -22.94
CA LYS A 137 -17.76 -6.05 -23.98
C LYS A 137 -16.95 -5.16 -24.92
N ASP A 138 -17.24 -3.86 -24.98
CA ASP A 138 -16.52 -2.86 -25.79
C ASP A 138 -15.21 -2.40 -25.13
N ASP A 139 -15.03 -2.66 -23.83
CA ASP A 139 -13.80 -2.38 -23.10
C ASP A 139 -12.82 -3.56 -23.24
N LYS A 140 -11.71 -3.32 -23.95
CA LYS A 140 -10.67 -4.34 -24.22
C LYS A 140 -9.96 -4.88 -22.98
N THR A 141 -10.11 -4.23 -21.83
CA THR A 141 -9.50 -4.67 -20.56
C THR A 141 -10.43 -5.56 -19.73
N VAL A 142 -11.64 -5.83 -20.20
CA VAL A 142 -12.63 -6.66 -19.49
C VAL A 142 -12.37 -8.13 -19.74
N VAL A 143 -12.42 -8.93 -18.67
CA VAL A 143 -12.29 -10.40 -18.71
C VAL A 143 -13.65 -11.08 -18.57
N VAL A 144 -14.55 -10.51 -17.75
CA VAL A 144 -15.88 -11.07 -17.50
C VAL A 144 -17.02 -10.09 -17.75
N ASP A 145 -18.16 -10.58 -18.23
CA ASP A 145 -19.38 -9.78 -18.39
C ASP A 145 -20.06 -9.47 -17.04
N THR A 146 -21.14 -8.68 -17.05
CA THR A 146 -21.90 -8.32 -15.83
C THR A 146 -22.61 -9.49 -15.16
N ARG A 147 -22.53 -10.71 -15.73
CA ARG A 147 -23.02 -11.96 -15.15
C ARG A 147 -21.86 -12.91 -14.80
N LEU A 148 -20.64 -12.36 -14.72
CA LEU A 148 -19.40 -13.05 -14.38
C LEU A 148 -18.97 -14.11 -15.40
N LYS A 149 -19.50 -14.06 -16.62
CA LYS A 149 -19.11 -15.00 -17.68
C LYS A 149 -17.84 -14.53 -18.36
N VAL A 150 -16.88 -15.45 -18.51
CA VAL A 150 -15.62 -15.15 -19.22
C VAL A 150 -15.94 -14.86 -20.68
N LEU A 151 -15.38 -13.76 -21.20
CA LEU A 151 -15.59 -13.37 -22.58
C LEU A 151 -14.92 -14.37 -23.53
N GLY A 152 -15.66 -14.83 -24.55
CA GLY A 152 -15.16 -15.78 -25.56
C GLY A 152 -15.18 -17.25 -25.14
N ILE A 153 -15.51 -17.58 -23.88
CA ILE A 153 -15.54 -18.96 -23.37
C ILE A 153 -16.94 -19.31 -22.87
N ASN A 154 -17.50 -20.40 -23.37
CA ASN A 154 -18.80 -20.89 -22.92
C ASN A 154 -18.67 -21.66 -21.59
N ASN A 155 -19.69 -21.57 -20.74
CA ASN A 155 -19.80 -22.30 -19.46
C ASN A 155 -18.68 -22.04 -18.44
N LEU A 156 -17.95 -20.92 -18.54
CA LEU A 156 -16.92 -20.52 -17.58
C LEU A 156 -17.28 -19.21 -16.87
N ARG A 157 -17.07 -19.16 -15.55
CA ARG A 157 -17.23 -17.96 -14.72
C ARG A 157 -16.09 -17.81 -13.73
N VAL A 158 -15.82 -16.58 -13.31
CA VAL A 158 -14.90 -16.23 -12.22
C VAL A 158 -15.73 -15.63 -11.09
N VAL A 159 -15.58 -16.11 -9.85
CA VAL A 159 -16.38 -15.68 -8.69
C VAL A 159 -15.47 -15.55 -7.46
N ASP A 160 -14.73 -14.44 -7.39
CA ASP A 160 -13.81 -14.04 -6.32
C ASP A 160 -13.52 -12.52 -6.43
N ASP A 161 -12.61 -11.97 -5.63
CA ASP A 161 -12.31 -10.53 -5.66
C ASP A 161 -11.59 -10.04 -6.93
N SER A 162 -11.22 -10.93 -7.86
CA SER A 162 -10.58 -10.55 -9.12
C SER A 162 -11.51 -9.79 -10.07
N HIS A 163 -12.83 -9.90 -9.91
CA HIS A 163 -13.82 -9.38 -10.88
C HIS A 163 -14.50 -8.07 -10.49
N ARG A 164 -13.89 -7.24 -9.64
CA ARG A 164 -14.54 -6.03 -9.15
C ARG A 164 -14.93 -5.06 -10.29
N ARG A 165 -16.09 -4.42 -10.12
CA ARG A 165 -16.66 -3.45 -11.06
C ARG A 165 -16.22 -2.04 -10.68
N LYS A 166 -15.49 -1.37 -11.57
CA LYS A 166 -15.27 0.08 -11.44
C LYS A 166 -16.56 0.82 -11.77
N ARG A 167 -17.19 1.40 -10.73
CA ARG A 167 -18.21 2.44 -10.91
C ARG A 167 -17.45 3.73 -11.28
N ARG A 168 -17.87 4.36 -12.38
CA ARG A 168 -17.38 5.69 -12.76
C ARG A 168 -17.71 6.71 -11.68
#